data_AF-S7Q8K1-F1
#
_entry.id   AF-S7Q8K1-F1
#
_cell.length_a   1.000
_cell.length_b   1.000
_cell.length_c   1.000
_cell.angle_alpha   90.00
_cell.angle_beta   90.00
_cell.angle_gamma   90.00
#
_symmetry.space_group_name_H-M   'P 1'
#
loop_
_entity.id
_entity.type
_entity.pdbx_description
1 polymer ?
#
loop_
_entity_poly.entity_id
_entity_poly.type
_entity_poly.pdbx_seq_one_letter_code
_entity_poly.pdbx_strand_id
1 'polypeptide(L)'
;MLLLRLEHQFALGEDMVGNLSSPVTLDLRDLFSAFTITDLKETTLAANQLRAKASRLQWTPNTGPTLKPSPSRLDPASITLQPMEIRTFLASVQWEEEG
;
A
#
# COMPACT_ATOMS: atom_id res chain seq x y z
N MET A 1 -13.62 6.41 10.69
CA MET A 1 -12.24 6.36 10.16
C MET A 1 -11.65 5.01 10.52
N LEU A 2 -11.04 4.32 9.56
CA LEU A 2 -10.40 3.02 9.75
C LEU A 2 -8.92 3.10 9.37
N LEU A 3 -8.10 2.29 10.05
CA LEU A 3 -6.69 2.11 9.71
C LEU A 3 -6.55 0.79 8.95
N LEU A 4 -6.18 0.88 7.68
CA LEU A 4 -6.00 -0.27 6.80
C LEU A 4 -4.50 -0.55 6.60
N ARG A 5 -4.11 -1.82 6.71
CA ARG A 5 -2.78 -2.30 6.29
C ARG A 5 -2.97 -3.46 5.33
N LEU A 6 -2.31 -3.37 4.19
CA LEU A 6 -2.26 -4.43 3.19
C LEU A 6 -0.80 -4.87 3.05
N GLU A 7 -0.56 -6.17 3.14
CA GLU A 7 0.76 -6.76 3.09
C GLU A 7 0.82 -7.83 2.00
N HIS A 8 1.89 -7.78 1.22
CA HIS A 8 2.26 -8.88 0.35
C HIS A 8 3.08 -9.90 1.14
N GLN A 9 2.45 -10.99 1.55
CA GLN A 9 3.05 -11.95 2.48
C GLN A 9 4.26 -12.73 1.94
N PHE A 10 4.41 -12.85 0.62
CA PHE A 10 5.51 -13.59 0.01
C PHE A 10 6.72 -12.71 -0.27
N ALA A 11 7.91 -13.27 -0.04
CA ALA A 11 9.18 -12.74 -0.49
C ALA A 11 9.43 -13.04 -1.98
N LEU A 12 10.35 -12.28 -2.57
CA LEU A 12 10.75 -12.49 -3.96
C LEU A 12 11.35 -13.89 -4.13
N GLY A 13 10.76 -14.69 -5.03
CA GLY A 13 11.24 -16.04 -5.36
C GLY A 13 10.87 -17.12 -4.33
N GLU A 14 10.05 -16.81 -3.32
CA GLU A 14 9.56 -17.79 -2.35
C GLU A 14 8.63 -18.84 -2.97
N ASP A 15 7.82 -18.42 -3.93
CA ASP A 15 7.03 -19.32 -4.77
C ASP A 15 7.37 -19.12 -6.25
N MET A 16 8.27 -19.97 -6.74
CA MET A 16 8.70 -19.99 -8.14
C MET A 16 7.70 -20.70 -9.07
N VAL A 17 6.76 -21.49 -8.53
CA VAL A 17 5.88 -22.36 -9.34
C VAL A 17 4.48 -21.77 -9.48
N GLY A 18 3.91 -21.26 -8.39
CA GLY A 18 2.56 -20.69 -8.35
C GLY A 18 2.50 -19.20 -8.64
N ASN A 19 3.65 -18.55 -8.86
CA ASN A 19 3.75 -17.11 -9.13
C ASN A 19 3.22 -16.21 -8.00
N LEU A 20 3.13 -16.73 -6.76
CA LEU A 20 2.61 -15.98 -5.62
C LEU A 20 3.58 -14.90 -5.11
N SER A 21 4.83 -14.93 -5.56
CA SER A 21 5.83 -13.87 -5.31
C SER A 21 5.75 -12.71 -6.33
N SER A 22 4.80 -12.70 -7.26
CA SER A 22 4.65 -11.60 -8.22
C SER A 22 3.85 -10.43 -7.63
N PRO A 23 4.14 -9.17 -8.03
CA PRO A 23 3.35 -8.03 -7.60
C PRO A 23 1.86 -8.19 -7.92
N VAL A 24 1.01 -7.72 -7.01
CA VAL A 24 -0.45 -7.77 -7.16
C VAL A 24 -1.05 -6.38 -7.09
N THR A 25 -2.07 -6.11 -7.90
CA THR A 25 -2.82 -4.84 -7.90
C THR A 25 -4.23 -5.08 -7.40
N LEU A 26 -4.64 -4.26 -6.43
CA LEU A 26 -5.93 -4.34 -5.74
C LEU A 26 -6.77 -3.10 -6.06
N ASP A 27 -8.08 -3.31 -6.23
CA ASP A 27 -9.08 -2.24 -6.25
C ASP A 27 -9.75 -2.17 -4.88
N LEU A 28 -9.59 -1.06 -4.18
CA LEU A 28 -10.11 -0.89 -2.81
C LEU A 28 -11.52 -0.29 -2.78
N ARG A 29 -12.09 0.11 -3.91
CA ARG A 29 -13.40 0.80 -3.95
C ARG A 29 -14.52 -0.14 -3.47
N ASP A 30 -14.47 -1.38 -3.92
CA ASP A 30 -15.52 -2.39 -3.70
C ASP A 30 -15.00 -3.64 -2.95
N LEU A 31 -13.80 -3.55 -2.35
CA LEU A 31 -13.20 -4.68 -1.63
C LEU A 31 -13.97 -5.05 -0.35
N PHE A 32 -14.60 -4.06 0.29
CA PHE A 32 -15.32 -4.23 1.55
C PHE A 32 -16.82 -4.10 1.33
N SER A 33 -17.59 -5.10 1.78
CA SER A 33 -19.06 -5.09 1.64
C SER A 33 -19.78 -4.35 2.77
N ALA A 34 -19.14 -4.17 3.92
CA ALA A 34 -19.74 -3.55 5.10
C ALA A 34 -19.71 -2.01 5.05
N PHE A 35 -18.85 -1.44 4.21
CA PHE A 35 -18.67 0.00 4.11
C PHE A 35 -18.04 0.37 2.77
N THR A 36 -18.34 1.59 2.32
CA THR A 36 -17.72 2.20 1.15
C THR A 36 -16.62 3.18 1.57
N ILE A 37 -15.45 3.12 0.94
CA ILE A 37 -14.34 4.07 1.19
C ILE A 37 -14.62 5.38 0.46
N THR A 38 -14.68 6.50 1.19
CA THR A 38 -14.96 7.83 0.64
C THR A 38 -13.72 8.71 0.47
N ASP A 39 -12.69 8.50 1.29
CA ASP A 39 -11.39 9.19 1.20
C ASP A 39 -10.29 8.25 1.67
N LEU A 40 -9.15 8.27 0.97
CA LEU A 40 -8.03 7.38 1.25
C LEU A 40 -6.72 8.17 1.29
N LYS A 41 -5.97 8.03 2.39
CA LYS A 41 -4.69 8.70 2.59
C LYS A 41 -3.60 7.70 2.94
N GLU A 42 -2.56 7.63 2.11
CA GLU A 42 -1.40 6.79 2.39
C GLU A 42 -0.46 7.42 3.42
N THR A 43 0.00 6.60 4.37
CA THR A 43 0.82 7.01 5.50
C THR A 43 2.08 6.13 5.62
N THR A 44 2.99 6.54 6.49
CA THR A 44 4.07 5.67 6.98
C THR A 44 3.50 4.46 7.73
N LEU A 45 4.29 3.40 7.92
CA LEU A 45 3.86 2.17 8.62
C LEU A 45 3.24 2.42 10.01
N ALA A 46 3.78 3.38 10.74
CA ALA A 46 3.31 3.80 12.06
C ALA A 46 2.08 4.73 12.00
N ALA A 47 1.54 5.02 10.81
CA ALA A 47 0.41 5.90 10.57
C ALA A 47 0.55 7.33 11.15
N ASN A 48 1.79 7.80 11.36
CA ASN A 48 2.07 9.09 12.00
C ASN A 48 2.42 10.22 11.02
N GLN A 49 2.69 9.90 9.76
CA GLN A 49 3.04 10.87 8.72
C GLN A 49 2.42 10.47 7.39
N LEU A 50 2.00 11.45 6.58
CA LEU A 50 1.58 11.20 5.20
C LEU A 50 2.78 10.71 4.39
N ARG A 51 2.61 9.63 3.62
CA ARG A 51 3.72 9.01 2.86
C ARG A 51 4.34 10.00 1.86
N ALA A 52 3.52 10.82 1.21
CA ALA A 52 3.97 11.86 0.28
C ALA A 52 4.80 12.99 0.94
N LYS A 53 4.67 13.18 2.25
CA LYS A 53 5.44 14.18 3.02
C LYS A 53 6.66 13.58 3.72
N ALA A 54 6.71 12.25 3.86
CA ALA A 54 7.80 11.58 4.51
C ALA A 54 9.06 11.61 3.63
N SER A 55 10.19 11.99 4.21
CA SER A 55 11.48 11.99 3.54
C SER A 55 12.49 11.17 4.33
N ARG A 56 13.35 10.43 3.61
CA ARG A 56 14.50 9.74 4.18
C ARG A 56 15.78 10.37 3.67
N LEU A 57 16.80 10.39 4.53
CA LEU A 57 18.18 10.70 4.16
C LEU A 57 18.64 9.81 3.01
N GLN A 58 19.45 10.38 2.12
CA GLN A 58 20.00 9.69 0.96
C GLN A 58 21.43 9.27 1.25
N TRP A 59 21.72 8.00 0.93
CA TRP A 59 23.01 7.40 1.10
C TRP A 59 23.52 6.98 -0.26
N THR A 60 24.82 7.11 -0.49
CA THR A 60 25.50 6.61 -1.69
C THR A 60 26.26 5.34 -1.29
N PRO A 61 25.66 4.16 -1.42
CA PRO A 61 26.35 2.93 -1.08
C PRO A 61 27.38 2.59 -2.16
N ASN A 62 28.37 1.76 -1.80
CA ASN A 62 29.41 1.29 -2.73
C ASN A 62 28.86 0.50 -3.93
N THR A 63 27.61 0.05 -3.84
CA THR A 63 26.87 -0.65 -4.91
C THR A 63 26.20 0.30 -5.92
N GLY A 64 26.37 1.62 -5.77
CA GLY A 64 25.75 2.63 -6.63
C GLY A 64 24.45 3.20 -6.06
N PRO A 65 23.93 4.31 -6.61
CA PRO A 65 22.75 4.98 -6.10
C PRO A 65 21.52 4.06 -6.16
N THR A 66 20.81 3.93 -5.03
CA THR A 66 19.52 3.24 -5.00
C THR A 66 18.45 4.10 -5.66
N LEU A 67 17.75 3.56 -6.66
CA LEU A 67 16.63 4.24 -7.29
C LEU A 67 15.52 4.42 -6.25
N LYS A 68 15.13 5.67 -5.98
CA LYS A 68 13.91 5.93 -5.24
C LYS A 68 12.72 5.77 -6.18
N PRO A 69 11.70 4.99 -5.82
CA PRO A 69 10.43 5.07 -6.53
C PRO A 69 9.90 6.50 -6.42
N SER A 70 9.49 7.07 -7.55
CA SER A 70 8.80 8.34 -7.58
C SER A 70 7.46 8.20 -6.84
N PRO A 71 7.04 9.22 -6.08
CA PRO A 71 5.70 9.20 -5.49
C PRO A 71 4.68 9.21 -6.63
N SER A 72 4.03 8.07 -6.87
CA SER A 72 2.88 7.98 -7.76
C SER A 72 1.66 8.59 -7.07
N ARG A 73 0.78 9.19 -7.87
CA ARG A 73 -0.52 9.63 -7.37
C ARG A 73 -1.29 8.41 -6.86
N LEU A 74 -1.85 8.51 -5.66
CA LEU A 74 -2.66 7.45 -5.08
C LEU A 74 -3.96 7.31 -5.87
N ASP A 75 -4.20 6.12 -6.41
CA ASP A 75 -5.46 5.71 -7.03
C ASP A 75 -6.05 4.55 -6.22
N PRO A 76 -7.20 4.74 -5.55
CA PRO A 76 -7.87 3.67 -4.80
C PRO A 76 -8.23 2.45 -5.65
N ALA A 77 -8.38 2.62 -6.98
CA ALA A 77 -8.68 1.53 -7.90
C ALA A 77 -7.46 0.68 -8.29
N SER A 78 -6.24 1.17 -7.99
CA SER A 78 -4.99 0.57 -8.45
C SER A 78 -3.92 0.68 -7.37
N ILE A 79 -4.06 -0.16 -6.35
CA ILE A 79 -3.11 -0.31 -5.26
C ILE A 79 -2.23 -1.52 -5.53
N THR A 80 -1.07 -1.29 -6.13
CA THR A 80 -0.06 -2.34 -6.29
C THR A 80 0.73 -2.56 -5.01
N LEU A 81 0.99 -3.82 -4.68
CA LEU A 81 1.92 -4.27 -3.64
C LEU A 81 3.05 -5.07 -4.28
N GLN A 82 4.29 -4.68 -3.99
CA GLN A 82 5.47 -5.47 -4.30
C GLN A 82 5.68 -6.59 -3.25
N PRO A 83 6.50 -7.61 -3.54
CA PRO A 83 6.86 -8.64 -2.55
C PRO A 83 7.36 -8.03 -1.24
N MET A 84 6.84 -8.53 -0.11
CA MET A 84 7.07 -8.00 1.26
C MET A 84 6.68 -6.53 1.49
N GLU A 85 5.94 -5.90 0.57
CA GLU A 85 5.52 -4.53 0.78
C GLU A 85 4.32 -4.46 1.72
N ILE A 86 4.41 -3.54 2.69
CA ILE A 86 3.29 -3.15 3.56
C ILE A 86 2.90 -1.72 3.20
N ARG A 87 1.65 -1.51 2.78
CA ARG A 87 1.08 -0.17 2.57
C ARG A 87 0.02 0.12 3.64
N THR A 88 0.12 1.30 4.24
CA THR A 88 -0.72 1.71 5.38
C THR A 88 -1.56 2.92 5.00
N PHE A 89 -2.87 2.84 5.23
CA PHE A 89 -3.83 3.85 4.82
C PHE A 89 -4.74 4.27 5.97
N LEU A 90 -5.05 5.56 6.03
CA LEU A 90 -6.20 6.08 6.75
C LEU A 90 -7.37 6.18 5.77
N ALA A 91 -8.44 5.44 6.05
CA ALA A 91 -9.65 5.40 5.24
C ALA A 91 -10.79 6.10 5.98
N SER A 92 -11.39 7.10 5.33
CA SER A 92 -12.72 7.57 5.68
C SER A 92 -13.73 6.65 5.00
N VAL A 93 -14.72 6.20 5.77
CA VAL A 93 -15.67 5.20 5.30
C VAL A 93 -17.08 5.62 5.65
N GLN A 94 -18.02 5.24 4.81
CA GLN A 94 -19.45 5.30 5.05
C GLN A 94 -19.93 3.87 5.23
N TRP A 95 -20.54 3.58 6.38
CA TRP A 95 -21.09 2.25 6.66
C TRP A 95 -22.38 2.04 5.88
N GLU A 96 -22.57 0.82 5.39
CA GLU A 96 -23.87 0.40 4.89
C GLU A 96 -24.83 0.28 6.08
N GLU A 97 -26.04 0.82 5.98
CA GLU A 97 -27.07 0.59 7.00
C GLU A 97 -27.53 -0.87 6.91
N GLU A 98 -27.48 -1.60 8.03
CA GLU A 98 -28.17 -2.90 8.12
C GLU A 98 -29.68 -2.62 7.96
N GLY A 99 -30.22 -2.98 6.79
CA GLY A 99 -31.66 -3.04 6.54
C GLY A 99 -32.33 -4.20 7.27
#